data_AF-A0A2R7L8C4-F1
#
_entry.id   AF-A0A2R7L8C4-F1
#
_cell.length_a   1.000
_cell.length_b   1.000
_cell.length_c   1.000
_cell.angle_alpha   90.00
_cell.angle_beta   90.00
_cell.angle_gamma   90.00
#
_symmetry.space_group_name_H-M   'P 1'
#
loop_
_entity.id
_entity.type
_entity.pdbx_description
1 polymer ?
#
loop_
_entity_poly.entity_id
_entity_poly.type
_entity_poly.pdbx_seq_one_letter_code
_entity_poly.pdbx_strand_id
1 'polypeptide(L)'
;MADLHIPDALLVKKYVDGNEVALSTLIKRHESKIYGFIYSKIADRDISNDIFQDTFIKVIKTLKSNSYNEEGKFLPWVMRISHNLIVDHFRKTKKMPMYRETEEFSIFSIMSDDSLTIENKMIFDQVEVDLKKIIEELPDDQKEVLVMRMYQDMSFKEISELTGVSINTALGRMRYALMNLRKIIDKHQIILTN
;
A
#
# COMPACT_ATOMS: atom_id res chain seq x y z
N MET A 1 -5.16 9.64 -33.99
CA MET A 1 -6.45 9.43 -33.29
C MET A 1 -6.13 9.49 -31.81
N ALA A 2 -6.78 10.36 -31.05
CA ALA A 2 -6.53 10.46 -29.62
C ALA A 2 -6.95 9.15 -28.95
N ASP A 3 -6.00 8.41 -28.36
CA ASP A 3 -6.33 7.27 -27.52
C ASP A 3 -7.18 7.79 -26.36
N LEU A 4 -8.47 7.48 -26.39
CA LEU A 4 -9.37 7.81 -25.29
C LEU A 4 -8.91 7.01 -24.07
N HIS A 5 -8.23 7.67 -23.14
CA HIS A 5 -7.84 7.07 -21.88
C HIS A 5 -9.10 6.70 -21.09
N ILE A 6 -9.48 5.42 -21.13
CA ILE A 6 -10.61 4.89 -20.37
C ILE A 6 -10.19 4.84 -18.89
N PRO A 7 -10.91 5.50 -17.97
CA PRO A 7 -10.60 5.45 -16.55
C PRO A 7 -10.69 4.03 -15.98
N ASP A 8 -9.84 3.72 -14.99
CA ASP A 8 -9.82 2.39 -14.34
C ASP A 8 -11.19 1.98 -13.79
N ALA A 9 -11.92 2.91 -13.17
CA ALA A 9 -13.26 2.66 -12.63
C ALA A 9 -14.23 2.14 -13.70
N LEU A 10 -14.13 2.64 -14.93
CA LEU A 10 -14.97 2.20 -16.04
C LEU A 10 -14.55 0.82 -16.56
N LEU A 11 -13.24 0.53 -16.58
CA LEU A 11 -12.76 -0.81 -16.92
C LEU A 11 -13.17 -1.85 -15.87
N VAL A 12 -13.11 -1.49 -14.58
CA VAL A 12 -13.60 -2.34 -13.48
C VAL A 12 -15.08 -2.63 -13.66
N LYS A 13 -15.90 -1.60 -13.91
CA LYS A 13 -17.34 -1.78 -14.15
C LYS A 13 -17.60 -2.72 -15.34
N LYS A 14 -16.95 -2.47 -16.48
CA LYS A 14 -17.07 -3.32 -17.67
C LYS A 14 -16.70 -4.78 -17.37
N TYR A 15 -15.66 -5.00 -16.58
CA TYR A 15 -15.26 -6.35 -16.18
C TYR A 15 -16.31 -7.04 -15.32
N VAL A 16 -16.84 -6.36 -14.31
CA VAL A 16 -17.93 -6.87 -13.46
C VAL A 16 -19.17 -7.20 -14.29
N ASP A 17 -19.45 -6.40 -15.33
CA ASP A 17 -20.53 -6.63 -16.29
C ASP A 17 -20.23 -7.77 -17.30
N GLY A 18 -19.10 -8.47 -17.17
CA GLY A 18 -18.75 -9.66 -17.97
C GLY A 18 -17.74 -9.44 -19.10
N ASN A 19 -17.19 -8.23 -19.25
CA ASN A 19 -16.18 -7.95 -20.28
C ASN A 19 -14.76 -8.32 -19.80
N GLU A 20 -14.33 -9.55 -20.09
CA GLU A 20 -13.00 -10.07 -19.74
C GLU A 20 -11.84 -9.26 -20.37
N VAL A 21 -12.05 -8.57 -21.51
CA VAL A 21 -11.03 -7.70 -22.15
C VAL A 21 -10.74 -6.47 -21.28
N ALA A 22 -11.71 -6.00 -20.51
CA ALA A 22 -11.52 -4.86 -19.62
C ALA A 22 -10.51 -5.18 -18.51
N LEU A 23 -10.54 -6.41 -17.97
CA LEU A 23 -9.53 -6.86 -17.01
C LEU A 23 -8.15 -6.97 -17.65
N SER A 24 -8.03 -7.56 -18.84
CA SER A 24 -6.73 -7.64 -19.54
C SER A 24 -6.12 -6.25 -19.74
N THR A 25 -6.96 -5.25 -20.04
CA THR A 25 -6.54 -3.85 -20.16
C THR A 25 -6.03 -3.28 -18.83
N LEU A 26 -6.74 -3.53 -17.72
CA LEU A 26 -6.31 -3.11 -16.38
C LEU A 26 -4.98 -3.76 -15.98
N ILE A 27 -4.83 -5.07 -16.21
CA ILE A 27 -3.61 -5.81 -15.89
C ILE A 27 -2.44 -5.23 -16.67
N LYS A 28 -2.53 -5.15 -18.01
CA LYS A 28 -1.45 -4.63 -18.85
C LYS A 28 -1.06 -3.20 -18.50
N ARG A 29 -2.03 -2.36 -18.13
CA ARG A 29 -1.78 -0.97 -17.72
C ARG A 29 -0.92 -0.88 -16.46
N HIS A 30 -1.10 -1.81 -15.52
CA HIS A 30 -0.52 -1.72 -14.18
C HIS A 30 0.55 -2.79 -13.89
N GLU A 31 0.78 -3.73 -14.82
CA GLU A 31 1.66 -4.89 -14.62
C GLU A 31 3.08 -4.47 -14.23
N SER A 32 3.65 -3.48 -14.90
CA SER A 32 5.03 -3.04 -14.66
C SER A 32 5.18 -2.42 -13.27
N LYS A 33 4.23 -1.58 -12.85
CA LYS A 33 4.22 -0.95 -11.51
C LYS A 33 4.08 -2.01 -10.41
N ILE A 34 3.12 -2.94 -10.56
CA ILE A 34 2.84 -3.96 -9.55
C ILE A 34 3.96 -4.99 -9.47
N TYR A 35 4.42 -5.50 -10.62
CA TYR A 35 5.51 -6.48 -10.67
C TYR A 35 6.83 -5.87 -10.19
N GLY A 36 7.16 -4.65 -10.60
CA GLY A 36 8.35 -3.94 -10.14
C GLY A 36 8.37 -3.77 -8.63
N PHE A 37 7.23 -3.42 -8.03
CA PHE A 37 7.09 -3.35 -6.57
C PHE A 37 7.27 -4.72 -5.89
N ILE A 38 6.68 -5.79 -6.42
CA ILE A 38 6.86 -7.14 -5.84
C ILE A 38 8.32 -7.55 -5.94
N TYR A 39 8.93 -7.38 -7.11
CA TYR A 39 10.30 -7.76 -7.38
C TYR A 39 11.30 -6.98 -6.51
N SER A 40 11.06 -5.69 -6.25
CA SER A 40 11.93 -4.90 -5.39
C SER A 40 11.98 -5.42 -3.95
N LYS A 41 10.90 -6.06 -3.46
CA LYS A 41 10.83 -6.62 -2.10
C LYS A 41 11.34 -8.06 -2.00
N ILE A 42 11.14 -8.85 -3.04
CA ILE A 42 11.42 -10.29 -3.02
C ILE A 42 12.80 -10.60 -3.61
N ALA A 43 13.25 -9.82 -4.60
CA ALA A 43 14.50 -10.01 -5.35
C ALA A 43 14.71 -11.42 -5.94
N ASP A 44 13.61 -12.16 -6.13
CA ASP A 44 13.57 -13.51 -6.73
C ASP A 44 12.47 -13.52 -7.80
N ARG A 45 12.84 -13.91 -9.03
CA ARG A 45 11.95 -13.80 -10.19
C ARG A 45 10.76 -14.76 -10.11
N ASP A 46 10.99 -15.99 -9.67
CA ASP A 46 9.98 -17.03 -9.65
C ASP A 46 8.96 -16.75 -8.56
N ILE A 47 9.43 -16.40 -7.35
CA ILE A 47 8.56 -16.00 -6.25
C ILE A 47 7.79 -14.72 -6.59
N SER A 48 8.42 -13.75 -7.27
CA SER A 48 7.73 -12.52 -7.68
C SER A 48 6.63 -12.79 -8.70
N ASN A 49 6.86 -13.71 -9.64
CA ASN A 49 5.83 -14.15 -10.59
C ASN A 49 4.66 -14.82 -9.89
N ASP A 50 4.92 -15.69 -8.91
CA ASP A 50 3.87 -16.36 -8.14
C ASP A 50 3.02 -15.36 -7.35
N ILE A 51 3.65 -14.43 -6.63
CA ILE A 51 2.94 -13.38 -5.87
C ILE A 51 2.14 -12.47 -6.81
N PHE A 52 2.69 -12.14 -7.98
CA PHE A 52 1.98 -11.34 -8.98
C PHE A 52 0.72 -12.04 -9.49
N GLN A 53 0.82 -13.35 -9.78
CA GLN A 53 -0.33 -14.15 -10.18
C GLN A 53 -1.37 -14.24 -9.07
N ASP A 54 -0.95 -14.55 -7.83
CA ASP A 54 -1.84 -14.62 -6.66
C ASP A 54 -2.54 -13.28 -6.39
N THR A 55 -1.84 -12.16 -6.64
CA THR A 55 -2.41 -10.81 -6.54
C THR A 55 -3.60 -10.68 -7.48
N PHE A 56 -3.44 -11.01 -8.76
CA PHE A 56 -4.52 -10.89 -9.73
C PHE A 56 -5.62 -11.93 -9.56
N ILE A 57 -5.31 -13.13 -9.06
CA ILE A 57 -6.34 -14.11 -8.65
C ILE A 57 -7.23 -13.53 -7.55
N LYS A 58 -6.64 -12.87 -6.53
CA LYS A 58 -7.41 -12.19 -5.47
C LYS A 58 -8.24 -11.04 -6.04
N VAL A 59 -7.67 -10.21 -6.91
CA VAL A 59 -8.39 -9.13 -7.60
C VAL A 59 -9.62 -9.66 -8.33
N ILE A 60 -9.45 -10.68 -9.17
CA ILE A 60 -10.54 -11.31 -9.93
C ILE A 60 -11.65 -11.81 -9.00
N LYS A 61 -11.28 -12.54 -7.93
CA LYS A 61 -12.24 -13.07 -6.96
C LYS A 61 -13.06 -11.97 -6.31
N THR A 62 -12.40 -10.89 -5.86
CA THR A 62 -13.07 -9.76 -5.19
C THR A 62 -13.97 -8.96 -6.13
N LEU A 63 -13.55 -8.77 -7.39
CA LEU A 63 -14.38 -8.10 -8.39
C LEU A 63 -15.61 -8.95 -8.75
N LYS A 64 -15.44 -10.26 -8.99
CA LYS A 64 -16.56 -11.17 -9.30
C LYS A 64 -17.54 -11.38 -8.14
N SER A 65 -17.07 -11.28 -6.89
CA SER A 65 -17.94 -11.33 -5.71
C SER A 65 -18.68 -10.03 -5.43
N ASN A 66 -18.50 -9.00 -6.28
CA ASN A 66 -19.06 -7.67 -6.12
C ASN A 66 -18.75 -7.04 -4.74
N SER A 67 -17.60 -7.42 -4.15
CA SER A 67 -17.18 -6.96 -2.82
C SER A 67 -16.20 -5.78 -2.89
N TYR A 68 -15.90 -5.31 -4.09
CA TYR A 68 -15.07 -4.13 -4.32
C TYR A 68 -15.87 -2.85 -4.10
N ASN A 69 -15.41 -2.00 -3.18
CA ASN A 69 -16.08 -0.76 -2.77
C ASN A 69 -15.18 0.48 -2.86
N GLU A 70 -14.02 0.37 -3.52
CA GLU A 70 -13.00 1.43 -3.57
C GLU A 70 -12.96 2.12 -4.93
N GLU A 71 -14.13 2.59 -5.38
CA GLU A 71 -14.33 3.23 -6.69
C GLU A 71 -13.24 4.28 -6.98
N GLY A 72 -12.62 4.16 -8.16
CA GLY A 72 -11.58 5.09 -8.63
C GLY A 72 -10.18 4.84 -8.06
N LYS A 73 -9.98 3.89 -7.15
CA LYS A 73 -8.68 3.60 -6.51
C LYS A 73 -8.14 2.20 -6.82
N PHE A 74 -8.26 1.78 -8.09
CA PHE A 74 -7.88 0.42 -8.50
C PHE A 74 -6.41 0.10 -8.18
N LEU A 75 -5.45 0.87 -8.69
CA LEU A 75 -4.03 0.60 -8.47
C LEU A 75 -3.64 0.60 -6.96
N PRO A 76 -4.00 1.61 -6.14
CA PRO A 76 -3.73 1.57 -4.70
C PRO A 76 -4.34 0.35 -3.98
N TRP A 77 -5.51 -0.11 -4.43
CA TRP A 77 -6.13 -1.32 -3.90
C TRP A 77 -5.34 -2.59 -4.28
N VAL A 78 -4.92 -2.74 -5.53
CA VAL A 78 -4.11 -3.88 -5.97
C VAL A 78 -2.74 -3.90 -5.27
N MET A 79 -2.13 -2.74 -5.06
CA MET A 79 -0.85 -2.61 -4.33
C MET A 79 -0.95 -3.09 -2.87
N ARG A 80 -2.10 -2.88 -2.20
CA ARG A 80 -2.31 -3.45 -0.86
C ARG A 80 -2.49 -4.96 -0.87
N ILE A 81 -3.11 -5.52 -1.91
CA ILE A 81 -3.24 -6.97 -2.07
C ILE A 81 -1.86 -7.60 -2.25
N SER A 82 -1.03 -7.06 -3.14
CA SER A 82 0.32 -7.57 -3.39
C SER A 82 1.20 -7.45 -2.15
N HIS A 83 1.15 -6.31 -1.44
CA HIS A 83 1.86 -6.14 -0.17
C HIS A 83 1.50 -7.22 0.86
N ASN A 84 0.20 -7.49 1.05
CA ASN A 84 -0.22 -8.50 2.02
C ASN A 84 0.29 -9.90 1.63
N LEU A 85 0.34 -10.22 0.33
CA LEU A 85 0.91 -11.49 -0.14
C LEU A 85 2.42 -11.58 0.09
N ILE A 86 3.16 -10.49 -0.09
CA ILE A 86 4.59 -10.39 0.24
C ILE A 86 4.80 -10.64 1.73
N VAL A 87 4.03 -9.97 2.59
CA VAL A 87 4.10 -10.17 4.05
C VAL A 87 3.79 -11.62 4.42
N ASP A 88 2.74 -12.21 3.83
CA ASP A 88 2.37 -13.61 4.04
C ASP A 88 3.52 -14.56 3.61
N HIS A 89 4.19 -14.26 2.50
CA HIS A 89 5.35 -15.03 2.02
C HIS A 89 6.51 -14.99 3.03
N PHE A 90 6.88 -13.81 3.53
CA PHE A 90 7.95 -13.68 4.53
C PHE A 90 7.61 -14.35 5.86
N ARG A 91 6.36 -14.24 6.31
CA ARG A 91 5.87 -14.94 7.52
C ARG A 91 6.01 -16.45 7.38
N LYS A 92 5.62 -17.03 6.24
CA LYS A 92 5.66 -18.49 5.98
C LYS A 92 7.07 -19.04 5.86
N THR A 93 8.00 -18.29 5.26
CA THR A 93 9.36 -18.75 5.01
C THR A 93 10.26 -18.67 6.24
N LYS A 94 9.77 -18.18 7.39
CA LYS A 94 10.56 -17.87 8.60
C LYS A 94 11.80 -17.00 8.34
N LYS A 95 11.88 -16.39 7.15
CA LYS A 95 12.92 -15.46 6.74
C LYS A 95 12.62 -14.02 7.16
N MET A 96 11.55 -13.81 7.94
CA MET A 96 11.26 -12.53 8.54
C MET A 96 12.44 -12.17 9.47
N PRO A 97 13.34 -11.26 9.07
CA PRO A 97 14.37 -10.81 9.97
C PRO A 97 13.63 -10.01 11.04
N MET A 98 13.68 -10.47 12.29
CA MET A 98 13.45 -9.56 13.40
C MET A 98 14.59 -8.54 13.31
N TYR A 99 14.27 -7.39 12.70
CA TYR A 99 15.03 -6.15 12.61
C TYR A 99 15.88 -5.91 11.34
N ARG A 100 15.59 -4.74 10.74
CA ARG A 100 16.34 -3.94 9.74
C ARG A 100 16.26 -4.40 8.27
N GLU A 101 15.45 -3.72 7.47
CA GLU A 101 15.89 -2.50 6.78
C GLU A 101 14.66 -1.69 6.32
N THR A 102 14.78 -0.38 6.55
CA THR A 102 13.96 0.71 6.03
C THR A 102 13.87 0.63 4.51
N GLU A 103 12.91 -0.14 4.01
CA GLU A 103 12.24 0.22 2.78
C GLU A 103 10.75 0.31 3.07
N GLU A 104 10.46 1.36 3.81
CA GLU A 104 9.16 1.97 4.04
C GLU A 104 8.15 1.55 2.95
N PHE A 105 7.09 0.87 3.37
CA PHE A 105 5.82 1.01 2.68
C PHE A 105 5.35 2.44 2.95
N SER A 106 6.03 3.38 2.31
CA SER A 106 5.92 4.79 2.64
C SER A 106 4.47 5.19 2.49
N ILE A 107 3.97 5.97 3.45
CA ILE A 107 2.64 6.58 3.45
C ILE A 107 2.33 7.24 2.09
N PHE A 108 3.38 7.62 1.36
CA PHE A 108 3.42 8.03 -0.03
C PHE A 108 2.79 7.08 -1.05
N SER A 109 2.98 5.77 -0.95
CA SER A 109 2.37 4.82 -1.91
C SER A 109 0.83 4.80 -1.87
N ILE A 110 0.25 5.30 -0.77
CA ILE A 110 -1.21 5.48 -0.59
C ILE A 110 -1.62 6.93 -0.93
N MET A 111 -0.67 7.86 -1.01
CA MET A 111 -0.89 9.31 -1.13
C MET A 111 -0.40 9.96 -2.43
N SER A 112 0.43 9.29 -3.24
CA SER A 112 1.02 9.85 -4.46
C SER A 112 0.20 9.49 -5.69
N ASP A 113 -0.39 10.51 -6.30
CA ASP A 113 -0.62 10.53 -7.74
C ASP A 113 0.75 10.59 -8.44
N ASP A 114 0.90 9.78 -9.48
CA ASP A 114 1.99 9.59 -10.43
C ASP A 114 3.47 9.95 -10.13
N SER A 115 4.32 9.01 -10.57
CA SER A 115 5.76 9.10 -10.87
C SER A 115 6.75 8.98 -9.69
N LEU A 116 7.57 7.93 -9.72
CA LEU A 116 8.82 7.85 -8.96
C LEU A 116 9.91 7.31 -9.88
N THR A 117 11.00 8.09 -10.02
CA THR A 117 12.24 7.69 -10.69
C THR A 117 13.40 7.72 -9.69
N ILE A 118 14.47 6.98 -10.02
CA ILE A 118 15.57 6.44 -9.18
C ILE A 118 16.49 7.50 -8.49
N GLU A 119 16.20 8.79 -8.53
CA GLU A 119 17.14 9.86 -8.14
C GLU A 119 17.05 10.31 -6.66
N ASN A 120 16.74 9.40 -5.75
CA ASN A 120 16.22 9.72 -4.42
C ASN A 120 16.99 9.01 -3.28
N LYS A 121 18.22 9.42 -2.97
CA LYS A 121 18.92 8.94 -1.75
C LYS A 121 19.19 10.04 -0.73
N MET A 122 19.58 11.24 -1.15
CA MET A 122 19.78 12.39 -0.25
C MET A 122 18.48 13.07 0.20
N ILE A 123 17.43 13.03 -0.63
CA ILE A 123 16.10 13.58 -0.28
C ILE A 123 15.39 12.67 0.74
N PHE A 124 15.61 11.36 0.66
CA PHE A 124 15.03 10.38 1.59
C PHE A 124 15.49 10.61 3.03
N ASP A 125 16.78 10.85 3.26
CA ASP A 125 17.31 11.01 4.63
C ASP A 125 16.71 12.23 5.34
N GLN A 126 16.51 13.34 4.62
CA GLN A 126 15.90 14.56 5.18
C GLN A 126 14.40 14.36 5.44
N VAL A 127 13.69 13.73 4.50
CA VAL A 127 12.26 13.42 4.64
C VAL A 127 12.04 12.41 5.79
N GLU A 128 12.90 11.41 5.96
CA GLU A 128 12.81 10.44 7.07
C GLU A 128 13.05 11.10 8.43
N VAL A 129 14.03 12.00 8.54
CA VAL A 129 14.31 12.73 9.79
C VAL A 129 13.13 13.61 10.18
N ASP A 130 12.50 14.25 9.20
CA ASP A 130 11.34 15.10 9.44
C ASP A 130 10.09 14.25 9.75
N LEU A 131 9.91 13.10 9.10
CA LEU A 131 8.79 12.19 9.37
C LEU A 131 8.85 11.60 10.80
N LYS A 132 10.02 11.20 11.29
CA LYS A 132 10.17 10.70 12.67
C LYS A 132 9.77 11.75 13.70
N LYS A 133 10.16 13.00 13.50
CA LYS A 133 9.76 14.11 14.40
C LYS A 133 8.25 14.34 14.38
N ILE A 134 7.64 14.28 13.20
CA ILE A 134 6.20 14.46 13.03
C ILE A 134 5.42 13.31 13.66
N ILE A 135 5.91 12.08 13.58
CA ILE A 135 5.30 10.92 14.24
C ILE A 135 5.30 11.11 15.77
N GLU A 136 6.35 11.72 16.33
CA GLU A 136 6.38 12.03 17.76
C GLU A 136 5.36 13.10 18.20
N GLU A 137 4.86 13.93 17.29
CA GLU A 137 3.77 14.88 17.57
C GLU A 137 2.38 14.24 17.61
N LEU A 138 2.24 12.96 17.20
CA LEU A 138 0.97 12.27 17.27
C LEU A 138 0.60 11.91 18.73
N PRO A 139 -0.70 11.93 19.06
CA PRO A 139 -1.19 11.32 20.29
C PRO A 139 -0.69 9.87 20.44
N ASP A 140 -0.32 9.49 21.66
CA ASP A 140 0.35 8.21 21.93
C ASP A 140 -0.41 7.00 21.36
N ASP A 141 -1.73 7.02 21.44
CA ASP A 141 -2.58 5.92 20.98
C ASP A 141 -2.65 5.80 19.45
N GLN A 142 -2.47 6.91 18.74
CA GLN A 142 -2.36 6.98 17.29
C GLN A 142 -0.95 6.58 16.83
N LYS A 143 0.07 7.11 17.53
CA LYS A 143 1.47 6.77 17.32
C LYS A 143 1.72 5.28 17.49
N GLU A 144 1.19 4.69 18.56
CA GLU A 144 1.33 3.27 18.88
C GLU A 144 0.83 2.39 17.73
N VAL A 145 -0.40 2.61 17.26
CA VAL A 145 -0.98 1.83 16.16
C VAL A 145 -0.22 2.06 14.85
N LEU A 146 0.17 3.30 14.56
CA LEU A 146 0.98 3.61 13.38
C LEU A 146 2.31 2.86 13.43
N VAL A 147 3.02 2.89 14.56
CA VAL A 147 4.32 2.25 14.71
C VAL A 147 4.22 0.73 14.60
N MET A 148 3.26 0.12 15.29
CA MET A 148 3.02 -1.33 15.19
C MET A 148 2.67 -1.74 13.75
N ARG A 149 1.90 -0.91 13.04
CA ARG A 149 1.50 -1.20 11.67
C ARG A 149 2.65 -1.03 10.66
N MET A 150 3.46 0.02 10.83
CA MET A 150 4.46 0.45 9.85
C MET A 150 5.84 -0.15 10.08
N TYR A 151 6.26 -0.33 11.34
CA TYR A 151 7.60 -0.80 11.69
C TYR A 151 7.63 -2.23 12.21
N GLN A 152 6.47 -2.78 12.61
CA GLN A 152 6.36 -4.14 13.15
C GLN A 152 5.48 -5.06 12.29
N ASP A 153 4.98 -4.56 11.15
CA ASP A 153 4.15 -5.29 10.19
C ASP A 153 2.93 -6.02 10.80
N MET A 154 2.41 -5.51 11.91
CA MET A 154 1.28 -6.11 12.60
C MET A 154 -0.03 -5.81 11.87
N SER A 155 -0.89 -6.81 11.73
CA SER A 155 -2.28 -6.65 11.28
C SER A 155 -3.11 -5.95 12.36
N PHE A 156 -4.21 -5.29 11.98
CA PHE A 156 -5.11 -4.68 12.97
C PHE A 156 -5.69 -5.67 13.97
N LYS A 157 -5.77 -6.96 13.58
CA LYS A 157 -6.14 -8.04 14.50
C LYS A 157 -5.05 -8.28 15.54
N GLU A 158 -3.80 -8.44 15.11
CA GLU A 158 -2.65 -8.61 16.01
C GLU A 158 -2.46 -7.38 16.92
N ILE A 159 -2.66 -6.16 16.39
CA ILE A 159 -2.63 -4.92 17.17
C ILE A 159 -3.75 -4.89 18.21
N SER A 160 -4.97 -5.26 17.83
CA SER A 160 -6.13 -5.35 18.73
C SER A 160 -5.87 -6.34 19.87
N GLU A 161 -5.30 -7.50 19.56
CA GLU A 161 -4.94 -8.53 20.55
C GLU A 161 -3.83 -8.04 21.50
N LEU A 162 -2.80 -7.36 20.98
CA LEU A 162 -1.68 -6.87 21.77
C LEU A 162 -2.06 -5.69 22.69
N THR A 163 -2.87 -4.76 22.19
CA THR A 163 -3.22 -3.51 22.90
C THR A 163 -4.50 -3.63 23.73
N GLY A 164 -5.25 -4.73 23.60
CA GLY A 164 -6.50 -4.97 24.32
C GLY A 164 -7.68 -4.10 23.87
N VAL A 165 -7.55 -3.34 22.77
CA VAL A 165 -8.64 -2.56 22.18
C VAL A 165 -9.34 -3.33 21.07
N SER A 166 -10.55 -2.93 20.69
CA SER A 166 -11.24 -3.55 19.55
C SER A 166 -10.53 -3.29 18.22
N ILE A 167 -10.66 -4.19 17.24
CA ILE A 167 -10.13 -3.99 15.88
C ILE A 167 -10.62 -2.68 15.25
N ASN A 168 -11.86 -2.27 15.52
CA ASN A 168 -12.44 -1.00 15.05
C ASN A 168 -11.78 0.21 15.73
N THR A 169 -11.41 0.09 16.99
CA THR A 169 -10.65 1.11 17.72
C THR A 169 -9.25 1.27 17.13
N ALA A 170 -8.55 0.15 16.84
CA ALA A 170 -7.25 0.18 16.19
C ALA A 170 -7.33 0.81 14.78
N LEU A 171 -8.34 0.44 13.98
CA LEU A 171 -8.61 1.07 12.68
C LEU A 171 -8.89 2.58 12.81
N GLY A 172 -9.69 2.97 13.82
CA GLY A 172 -9.98 4.37 14.11
C GLY A 172 -8.73 5.17 14.47
N ARG A 173 -7.88 4.64 15.36
CA ARG A 173 -6.59 5.24 15.75
C ARG A 173 -5.66 5.40 14.55
N MET A 174 -5.53 4.40 13.70
CA MET A 174 -4.76 4.51 12.46
C MET A 174 -5.28 5.61 11.53
N ARG A 175 -6.60 5.69 11.35
CA ARG A 175 -7.22 6.73 10.52
C ARG A 175 -6.92 8.13 11.07
N TYR A 176 -7.01 8.33 12.38
CA TYR A 176 -6.69 9.61 13.01
C TYR A 176 -5.19 9.92 12.97
N ALA A 177 -4.33 8.91 13.12
CA ALA A 177 -2.88 9.05 12.95
C ALA A 177 -2.56 9.63 11.57
N LEU A 178 -3.06 9.01 10.49
CA LEU A 178 -2.84 9.47 9.11
C LEU A 178 -3.41 10.88 8.86
N MET A 179 -4.60 11.18 9.41
CA MET A 179 -5.21 12.51 9.26
C MET A 179 -4.39 13.60 9.96
N ASN A 180 -3.87 13.31 11.16
CA ASN A 180 -3.06 14.25 11.92
C ASN A 180 -1.66 14.41 11.33
N LEU A 181 -1.04 13.32 10.85
CA LEU A 181 0.20 13.39 10.08
C LEU A 181 0.07 14.36 8.91
N ARG A 182 -1.00 14.24 8.10
CA ARG A 182 -1.22 15.15 6.97
C ARG A 182 -1.31 16.61 7.42
N LYS A 183 -2.06 16.91 8.48
CA LYS A 183 -2.17 18.27 9.02
C LYS A 183 -0.82 18.83 9.50
N ILE A 184 -0.01 18.00 10.15
CA ILE A 184 1.30 18.40 10.67
C ILE A 184 2.27 18.65 9.51
N ILE A 185 2.24 17.82 8.48
CA ILE A 185 3.01 17.99 7.24
C ILE A 185 2.64 19.31 6.56
N ASP A 186 1.35 19.58 6.38
CA ASP A 186 0.84 20.83 5.77
C ASP A 186 1.28 22.05 6.59
N LYS A 187 1.21 21.97 7.93
CA LYS A 187 1.64 23.03 8.85
C LYS A 187 3.13 23.34 8.75
N HIS A 188 3.96 22.31 8.59
CA HIS A 188 5.41 22.46 8.46
C HIS A 188 5.85 22.78 7.02
N GLN A 189 4.92 22.93 6.07
CA GLN A 189 5.20 23.16 4.64
C GLN A 189 6.19 22.14 4.08
N ILE A 190 6.12 20.90 4.57
CA ILE A 190 7.00 19.84 4.11
C ILE A 190 6.52 19.45 2.72
N ILE A 191 7.34 19.78 1.72
CA ILE A 191 7.07 19.43 0.34
C ILE A 191 7.29 17.93 0.20
N LEU A 192 6.18 17.21 0.16
CA LEU A 192 6.17 15.77 -0.06
C LEU A 192 6.28 15.42 -1.56
N THR A 193 6.08 16.37 -2.47
CA THR A 193 5.98 16.13 -3.91
C THR A 193 7.15 16.77 -4.67
N ASN A 194 7.70 16.02 -5.63
CA ASN A 194 8.16 16.61 -6.89
C ASN A 194 7.27 16.05 -8.00
#